data_AF-A0A379SSY5-F1
#
_entry.id   AF-A0A379SSY5-F1
#
_cell.length_a   1.000
_cell.length_b   1.000
_cell.length_c   1.000
_cell.angle_alpha   90.00
_cell.angle_beta   90.00
_cell.angle_gamma   90.00
#
_symmetry.space_group_name_H-M   'P 1'
#
loop_
_entity.id
_entity.type
_entity.pdbx_description
1 polymer ?
#
loop_
_entity_poly.entity_id
_entity_poly.type
_entity_poly.pdbx_seq_one_letter_code
_entity_poly.pdbx_strand_id
1 'polypeptide(L)'
;MLEFRNDTSAGDGARIEKFDRKGMVNNKFNHFIMTKLAEAGIPTQMERLLSDTECLVKKLEMVPVECVVRNRAAGSLVKRLGVEEGMELNPPIFDLFLKNDALHDPMVNSSYCETFGWVSQENLARMKALTYKANDVLKKLFDDAGLILVDFKLEFGLYKGEVVLGDEFSPDGSRLWDKETLDKMDKDRFRQSLGGLIEAYEAVARRLGVKLD
;
A
#
# COMPACT_ATOMS: atom_id res chain seq x y z
N MET A 1 -14.66 -11.65 -4.27
CA MET A 1 -14.58 -11.52 -2.81
C MET A 1 -13.12 -11.61 -2.43
N LEU A 2 -12.66 -10.73 -1.55
CA LEU A 2 -11.35 -10.84 -0.91
C LEU A 2 -11.56 -11.13 0.57
N GLU A 3 -10.70 -11.97 1.14
CA GLU A 3 -10.65 -12.27 2.57
C GLU A 3 -9.28 -11.84 3.12
N PHE A 4 -9.30 -10.92 4.07
CA PHE A 4 -8.11 -10.47 4.78
C PHE A 4 -7.80 -11.42 5.92
N ARG A 5 -6.66 -12.12 5.82
CA ARG A 5 -6.22 -13.09 6.81
C ARG A 5 -5.40 -12.45 7.92
N ASN A 6 -5.29 -13.16 9.04
CA ASN A 6 -4.43 -12.79 10.16
C ASN A 6 -2.93 -13.07 9.92
N ASP A 7 -2.60 -13.68 8.78
CA ASP A 7 -1.22 -14.01 8.42
C ASP A 7 -0.42 -12.75 8.10
N THR A 8 0.81 -12.70 8.59
CA THR A 8 1.79 -11.66 8.27
C THR A 8 3.12 -12.32 7.93
N SER A 9 3.64 -12.01 6.74
CA SER A 9 4.95 -12.46 6.28
C SER A 9 5.99 -11.34 6.30
N ALA A 10 7.25 -11.69 6.57
CA ALA A 10 8.41 -10.81 6.43
C ALA A 10 9.61 -11.60 5.90
N GLY A 11 10.54 -10.89 5.23
CA GLY A 11 11.72 -11.51 4.62
C GLY A 11 11.35 -12.52 3.55
N ASP A 12 10.49 -12.13 2.61
CA ASP A 12 10.08 -12.95 1.47
C ASP A 12 9.52 -14.33 1.85
N GLY A 13 8.71 -14.34 2.92
CA GLY A 13 8.07 -15.55 3.43
C GLY A 13 8.93 -16.37 4.40
N ALA A 14 10.17 -15.97 4.69
CA ALA A 14 11.02 -16.67 5.65
C ALA A 14 10.46 -16.67 7.08
N ARG A 15 9.67 -15.64 7.44
CA ARG A 15 8.97 -15.54 8.71
C ARG A 15 7.48 -15.32 8.47
N ILE A 16 6.65 -16.23 8.95
CA ILE A 16 5.19 -16.14 8.90
C ILE A 16 4.65 -16.26 10.32
N GLU A 17 3.88 -15.26 10.75
CA GLU A 17 3.20 -15.25 12.05
C GLU A 17 1.74 -14.85 11.87
N LYS A 18 0.90 -15.28 12.82
CA LYS A 18 -0.52 -14.91 12.87
C LYS A 18 -0.72 -13.90 13.97
N PHE A 19 -1.37 -12.80 13.64
CA PHE A 19 -1.74 -11.76 14.58
C PHE A 19 -3.25 -11.63 14.63
N ASP A 20 -3.83 -11.86 15.79
CA ASP A 20 -5.27 -11.72 15.99
C ASP A 20 -5.73 -10.31 15.59
N ARG A 21 -6.94 -10.24 15.02
CA ARG A 21 -7.58 -9.01 14.51
C ARG A 21 -6.92 -8.36 13.28
N LYS A 22 -5.71 -8.76 12.86
CA LYS A 22 -5.00 -8.17 11.71
C LYS A 22 -5.84 -8.13 10.44
N GLY A 23 -6.50 -9.24 10.10
CA GLY A 23 -7.37 -9.33 8.94
C GLY A 23 -8.53 -8.34 9.01
N MET A 24 -9.20 -8.25 10.16
CA MET A 24 -10.31 -7.33 10.38
C MET A 24 -9.86 -5.87 10.28
N VAL A 25 -8.76 -5.53 10.95
CA VAL A 25 -8.22 -4.16 10.93
C VAL A 25 -7.86 -3.76 9.50
N ASN A 26 -7.13 -4.59 8.77
CA ASN A 26 -6.74 -4.29 7.38
C ASN A 26 -7.96 -4.20 6.45
N ASN A 27 -8.98 -5.04 6.61
CA ASN A 27 -10.18 -4.97 5.78
C ASN A 27 -10.94 -3.64 5.98
N LYS A 28 -11.19 -3.26 7.23
CA LYS A 28 -11.86 -1.99 7.56
C LYS A 28 -11.01 -0.78 7.16
N PHE A 29 -9.69 -0.85 7.36
CA PHE A 29 -8.73 0.17 6.96
C PHE A 29 -8.72 0.36 5.44
N ASN A 30 -8.58 -0.73 4.69
CA ASN A 30 -8.60 -0.73 3.24
C ASN A 30 -9.90 -0.14 2.70
N HIS A 31 -11.05 -0.56 3.24
CA HIS A 31 -12.34 0.01 2.85
C HIS A 31 -12.41 1.52 3.09
N PHE A 32 -11.94 2.01 4.24
CA PHE A 32 -11.89 3.44 4.53
C PHE A 32 -11.03 4.21 3.52
N ILE A 33 -9.81 3.73 3.26
CA ILE A 33 -8.88 4.40 2.33
C ILE A 33 -9.42 4.35 0.88
N MET A 34 -9.87 3.18 0.42
CA MET A 34 -10.47 3.03 -0.91
C MET A 34 -11.67 3.95 -1.10
N THR A 35 -12.47 4.17 -0.05
CA THR A 35 -13.58 5.14 -0.05
C THR A 35 -13.06 6.57 -0.22
N LYS A 36 -12.04 6.98 0.54
CA LYS A 36 -11.43 8.32 0.40
C LYS A 36 -10.80 8.57 -0.97
N LEU A 37 -10.15 7.56 -1.54
CA LEU A 37 -9.60 7.64 -2.89
C LEU A 37 -10.72 7.72 -3.95
N ALA A 38 -11.81 6.97 -3.77
CA ALA A 38 -12.98 7.03 -4.65
C ALA A 38 -13.68 8.40 -4.60
N GLU A 39 -13.86 8.97 -3.40
CA GLU A 39 -14.37 10.34 -3.20
C GLU A 39 -13.49 11.39 -3.90
N ALA A 40 -12.18 11.17 -3.96
CA ALA A 40 -11.25 12.02 -4.71
C ALA A 40 -11.27 11.75 -6.23
N GLY A 41 -12.11 10.85 -6.74
CA GLY A 41 -12.23 10.51 -8.15
C GLY A 41 -11.13 9.58 -8.66
N ILE A 42 -10.65 8.66 -7.83
CA ILE A 42 -9.81 7.52 -8.25
C ILE A 42 -10.71 6.29 -8.37
N PRO A 43 -10.78 5.61 -9.53
CA PRO A 43 -11.58 4.42 -9.67
C PRO A 43 -10.98 3.27 -8.82
N THR A 44 -11.80 2.64 -7.98
CA THR A 44 -11.37 1.53 -7.11
C THR A 44 -12.20 0.27 -7.33
N GLN A 45 -11.63 -0.87 -6.96
CA GLN A 45 -12.32 -2.16 -7.02
C GLN A 45 -13.44 -2.28 -5.97
N MET A 46 -13.44 -1.45 -4.93
CA MET A 46 -14.30 -1.62 -3.76
C MET A 46 -15.78 -1.51 -4.12
N GLU A 47 -16.59 -2.46 -3.64
CA GLU A 47 -18.06 -2.41 -3.72
C GLU A 47 -18.67 -2.21 -2.33
N ARG A 48 -18.35 -3.10 -1.37
CA ARG A 48 -18.76 -3.00 0.04
C ARG A 48 -18.01 -4.02 0.91
N LEU A 49 -18.03 -3.82 2.22
CA LEU A 49 -17.70 -4.88 3.17
C LEU A 49 -18.80 -5.95 3.22
N LEU A 50 -18.42 -7.21 3.41
CA LEU A 50 -19.33 -8.33 3.62
C LEU A 50 -19.33 -8.82 5.06
N SER A 51 -18.17 -8.76 5.72
CA SER A 51 -17.96 -9.12 7.12
C SER A 51 -16.80 -8.29 7.67
N ASP A 52 -16.38 -8.59 8.91
CA ASP A 52 -15.20 -7.97 9.50
C ASP A 52 -13.93 -8.22 8.67
N THR A 53 -13.79 -9.37 8.01
CA THR A 53 -12.58 -9.78 7.28
C THR A 53 -12.78 -9.88 5.77
N GLU A 54 -13.99 -9.77 5.25
CA GLU A 54 -14.27 -9.94 3.82
C GLU A 54 -14.85 -8.67 3.17
N CYS A 55 -14.50 -8.48 1.91
CA CYS A 55 -15.09 -7.43 1.06
C CYS A 55 -15.47 -7.96 -0.34
N LEU A 56 -16.49 -7.33 -0.90
CA LEU A 56 -16.86 -7.51 -2.29
C LEU A 56 -16.13 -6.47 -3.13
N VAL A 57 -15.55 -6.95 -4.23
CA VAL A 57 -14.76 -6.13 -5.15
C VAL A 57 -15.09 -6.50 -6.60
N LYS A 58 -14.84 -5.55 -7.51
CA LYS A 58 -14.80 -5.79 -8.95
C LYS A 58 -13.71 -6.81 -9.26
N LYS A 59 -14.00 -7.77 -10.13
CA LYS A 59 -12.98 -8.70 -10.64
C LYS A 59 -12.13 -7.95 -11.68
N LEU A 60 -10.86 -7.70 -11.34
CA LEU A 60 -9.91 -7.03 -12.21
C LEU A 60 -9.00 -8.02 -12.93
N GLU A 61 -8.56 -7.67 -14.13
CA GLU A 61 -7.39 -8.27 -14.79
C GLU A 61 -6.15 -7.55 -14.25
N MET A 62 -5.52 -8.12 -13.21
CA MET A 62 -4.42 -7.47 -12.51
C MET A 62 -3.19 -7.31 -13.40
N VAL A 63 -2.60 -6.10 -13.39
CA VAL A 63 -1.29 -5.84 -13.96
C VAL A 63 -0.25 -6.35 -12.97
N PRO A 64 0.72 -7.20 -13.37
CA PRO A 64 1.68 -7.82 -12.45
C PRO A 64 2.81 -6.86 -12.05
N VAL A 65 2.49 -5.60 -11.77
CA VAL A 65 3.45 -4.56 -11.44
C VAL A 65 2.96 -3.75 -10.24
N GLU A 66 3.80 -3.72 -9.22
CA GLU A 66 3.62 -2.89 -8.05
C GLU A 66 4.08 -1.45 -8.34
N CYS A 67 3.22 -0.46 -8.05
CA CYS A 67 3.53 0.96 -8.18
C CYS A 67 3.85 1.53 -6.79
N VAL A 68 5.10 1.91 -6.54
CA VAL A 68 5.54 2.39 -5.23
C VAL A 68 5.89 3.87 -5.30
N VAL A 69 5.23 4.69 -4.48
CA VAL A 69 5.61 6.10 -4.28
C VAL A 69 6.33 6.27 -2.94
N ARG A 70 7.39 7.07 -2.94
CA ARG A 70 8.21 7.38 -1.76
C ARG A 70 8.30 8.88 -1.55
N ASN A 71 7.81 9.34 -0.40
CA ASN A 71 7.93 10.72 0.08
C ASN A 71 9.16 10.91 0.97
N ARG A 72 9.58 9.86 1.67
CA ARG A 72 10.82 9.81 2.44
C ARG A 72 11.59 8.52 2.15
N ALA A 73 12.91 8.55 2.31
CA ALA A 73 13.73 7.37 2.14
C ALA A 73 13.49 6.37 3.27
N ALA A 74 13.15 5.13 2.92
CA ALA A 74 12.99 4.03 3.86
C ALA A 74 13.16 2.68 3.16
N GLY A 75 13.19 1.59 3.94
CA GLY A 75 13.09 0.23 3.44
C GLY A 75 14.13 -0.11 2.36
N SER A 76 13.67 -0.65 1.23
CA SER A 76 14.55 -1.11 0.14
C SER A 76 15.32 0.02 -0.53
N LEU A 77 14.85 1.27 -0.50
CA LEU A 77 15.58 2.41 -1.07
C LEU A 77 16.87 2.68 -0.30
N VAL A 78 16.80 2.70 1.04
CA VAL A 78 17.94 2.90 1.94
C VAL A 78 18.98 1.80 1.72
N LYS A 79 18.54 0.53 1.67
CA LYS A 79 19.45 -0.60 1.40
C LYS A 79 20.10 -0.54 0.03
N ARG A 80 19.34 -0.12 -1.00
CA ARG A 80 19.79 -0.12 -2.40
C ARG A 80 20.75 1.02 -2.71
N LEU A 81 20.55 2.21 -2.12
CA LEU A 81 21.30 3.42 -2.46
C LEU A 81 22.19 3.96 -1.33
N GLY A 82 22.05 3.47 -0.10
CA GLY A 82 22.81 3.95 1.05
C GLY A 82 22.42 5.35 1.53
N VAL A 83 21.27 5.87 1.11
CA VAL A 83 20.71 7.14 1.60
C VAL A 83 20.21 7.00 3.04
N GLU A 84 20.19 8.10 3.78
CA GLU A 84 19.73 8.13 5.17
C GLU A 84 18.22 7.86 5.28
N GLU A 85 17.80 6.99 6.22
CA GLU A 85 16.37 6.76 6.50
C GLU A 85 15.71 8.05 7.02
N GLY A 86 14.57 8.40 6.46
CA GLY A 86 13.82 9.60 6.81
C GLY A 86 14.13 10.83 5.96
N MET A 87 15.16 10.79 5.10
CA MET A 87 15.45 11.86 4.13
C MET A 87 14.22 12.17 3.27
N GLU A 88 13.81 13.43 3.21
CA GLU A 88 12.70 13.86 2.35
C GLU A 88 13.06 13.82 0.87
N LEU A 89 12.13 13.34 0.04
CA LEU A 89 12.31 13.17 -1.40
C LEU A 89 11.43 14.17 -2.13
N ASN A 90 12.07 15.20 -2.70
CA ASN A 90 11.38 16.31 -3.38
C ASN A 90 11.97 16.50 -4.79
N PRO A 91 11.25 16.12 -5.87
CA PRO A 91 9.93 15.47 -5.88
C PRO A 91 9.95 14.02 -5.33
N PRO A 92 8.78 13.44 -4.97
CA PRO A 92 8.70 12.06 -4.53
C PRO A 92 9.15 11.09 -5.62
N ILE A 93 9.73 9.96 -5.22
CA ILE A 93 10.22 8.91 -6.12
C ILE A 93 9.08 7.96 -6.49
N PHE A 94 9.09 7.46 -7.72
CA PHE A 94 8.18 6.42 -8.20
C PHE A 94 8.98 5.22 -8.71
N ASP A 95 8.85 4.08 -8.02
CA ASP A 95 9.45 2.80 -8.38
C ASP A 95 8.39 1.85 -8.97
N LEU A 96 8.83 0.94 -9.84
CA LEU A 96 8.04 -0.19 -10.31
C LEU A 96 8.72 -1.49 -9.89
N PHE A 97 7.95 -2.47 -9.41
CA PHE A 97 8.43 -3.81 -9.09
C PHE A 97 7.55 -4.86 -9.79
N LEU A 98 8.16 -5.86 -10.43
CA LEU A 98 7.43 -6.99 -10.99
C LEU A 98 6.95 -7.87 -9.85
N LYS A 99 5.65 -8.17 -9.78
CA LYS A 99 5.11 -9.08 -8.77
C LYS A 99 5.51 -10.52 -9.08
N ASN A 100 6.52 -11.02 -8.38
CA ASN A 100 7.08 -12.35 -8.51
C ASN A 100 7.82 -12.75 -7.22
N ASP A 101 7.09 -13.40 -6.31
CA ASP A 101 7.61 -13.86 -5.01
C ASP A 101 8.88 -14.71 -5.14
N ALA A 102 8.99 -15.54 -6.17
CA ALA A 102 10.15 -16.42 -6.39
C ALA A 102 11.43 -15.65 -6.77
N LEU A 103 11.29 -14.42 -7.26
CA LEU A 103 12.38 -13.51 -7.61
C LEU A 103 12.49 -12.31 -6.67
N HIS A 104 11.77 -12.34 -5.54
CA HIS A 104 11.77 -11.26 -4.55
C HIS A 104 11.35 -9.90 -5.14
N ASP A 105 10.34 -9.91 -6.00
CA ASP A 105 9.75 -8.74 -6.65
C ASP A 105 10.78 -7.78 -7.26
N PRO A 106 11.48 -8.17 -8.35
CA PRO A 106 12.59 -7.39 -8.87
C PRO A 106 12.13 -6.01 -9.35
N MET A 107 12.97 -5.00 -9.10
CA MET A 107 12.73 -3.65 -9.62
C MET A 107 12.81 -3.65 -11.15
N VAL A 108 11.81 -3.02 -11.78
CA VAL A 108 11.69 -2.90 -13.23
C VAL A 108 11.49 -1.44 -13.62
N ASN A 109 11.40 -1.18 -14.93
CA ASN A 109 11.06 0.14 -15.45
C ASN A 109 10.03 0.02 -16.59
N SER A 110 9.63 1.14 -17.17
CA SER A 110 8.60 1.18 -18.21
C SER A 110 8.94 0.36 -19.46
N SER A 111 10.23 0.23 -19.82
CA SER A 111 10.62 -0.55 -21.00
C SER A 111 10.35 -2.03 -20.82
N TYR A 112 10.41 -2.55 -19.59
CA TYR A 112 10.03 -3.94 -19.28
C TYR A 112 8.53 -4.13 -19.50
N CYS A 113 7.70 -3.20 -19.01
CA CYS A 113 6.25 -3.27 -19.15
C CYS A 113 5.82 -3.35 -20.62
N GLU A 114 6.43 -2.52 -21.47
CA GLU A 114 6.21 -2.53 -22.92
C GLU A 114 6.75 -3.80 -23.58
N THR A 115 8.01 -4.16 -23.30
CA THR A 115 8.70 -5.30 -23.94
C THR A 115 8.00 -6.62 -23.66
N PHE A 116 7.52 -6.82 -22.42
CA PHE A 116 6.86 -8.05 -21.99
C PHE A 116 5.33 -7.99 -22.08
N GLY A 117 4.77 -6.86 -22.54
CA GLY A 117 3.33 -6.70 -22.71
C GLY A 117 2.53 -6.80 -21.40
N TRP A 118 3.11 -6.40 -20.27
CA TRP A 118 2.41 -6.45 -18.97
C TRP A 118 1.28 -5.42 -18.88
N VAL A 119 1.47 -4.26 -19.51
CA VAL A 119 0.50 -3.18 -19.58
C VAL A 119 0.86 -2.24 -20.74
N SER A 120 -0.13 -1.65 -21.40
CA SER A 120 0.11 -0.64 -22.45
C SER A 120 0.76 0.62 -21.87
N GLN A 121 1.48 1.39 -22.70
CA GLN A 121 2.08 2.66 -22.28
C GLN A 121 1.02 3.64 -21.73
N GLU A 122 -0.17 3.68 -22.35
CA GLU A 122 -1.30 4.51 -21.90
C GLU A 122 -1.77 4.11 -20.51
N ASN A 123 -2.00 2.83 -20.27
CA ASN A 123 -2.46 2.33 -18.98
C ASN A 123 -1.38 2.49 -17.91
N LEU A 124 -0.10 2.29 -18.24
CA LEU A 124 1.00 2.55 -17.31
C LEU A 124 1.09 4.03 -16.92
N ALA A 125 0.95 4.94 -17.89
CA ALA A 125 0.90 6.37 -17.62
C ALA A 125 -0.29 6.72 -16.71
N ARG A 126 -1.45 6.09 -16.94
CA ARG A 126 -2.64 6.26 -16.10
C ARG A 126 -2.43 5.73 -14.67
N MET A 127 -1.83 4.56 -14.50
CA MET A 127 -1.46 3.99 -13.19
C MET A 127 -0.54 4.95 -12.41
N LYS A 128 0.49 5.49 -13.07
CA LYS A 128 1.40 6.47 -12.46
C LYS A 128 0.67 7.76 -12.05
N ALA A 129 -0.19 8.29 -12.92
CA ALA A 129 -0.98 9.49 -12.62
C ALA A 129 -1.94 9.28 -11.43
N LEU A 130 -2.63 8.13 -11.38
CA LEU A 130 -3.50 7.78 -10.25
C LEU A 130 -2.72 7.55 -8.96
N THR A 131 -1.52 6.98 -9.02
CA THR A 131 -0.67 6.78 -7.84
C THR A 131 -0.20 8.11 -7.25
N TYR A 132 0.21 9.07 -8.08
CA TYR A 132 0.54 10.42 -7.58
C TYR A 132 -0.67 11.16 -7.03
N LYS A 133 -1.83 11.05 -7.69
CA LYS A 133 -3.08 11.59 -7.16
C LYS A 133 -3.44 10.98 -5.79
N ALA A 134 -3.27 9.66 -5.64
CA ALA A 134 -3.45 8.99 -4.35
C ALA A 134 -2.44 9.52 -3.32
N ASN A 135 -1.17 9.73 -3.69
CA ASN A 135 -0.17 10.31 -2.81
C ASN A 135 -0.61 11.68 -2.27
N ASP A 136 -1.08 12.58 -3.13
CA ASP A 136 -1.51 13.92 -2.70
C ASP A 136 -2.68 13.87 -1.72
N VAL A 137 -3.68 13.02 -2.01
CA VAL A 137 -4.85 12.81 -1.14
C VAL A 137 -4.43 12.22 0.20
N LEU A 138 -3.63 11.15 0.18
CA LEU A 138 -3.30 10.39 1.37
C LEU A 138 -2.27 11.11 2.24
N LYS A 139 -1.31 11.84 1.66
CA LYS A 139 -0.40 12.70 2.44
C LYS A 139 -1.18 13.66 3.32
N LYS A 140 -2.17 14.35 2.75
CA LYS A 140 -3.02 15.27 3.52
C LYS A 140 -3.83 14.52 4.58
N LEU A 141 -4.46 13.41 4.22
CA LEU A 141 -5.27 12.60 5.14
C LEU A 141 -4.47 12.10 6.34
N PHE A 142 -3.27 11.58 6.12
CA PHE A 142 -2.39 11.10 7.18
C PHE A 142 -1.79 12.27 7.98
N ASP A 143 -1.44 13.39 7.34
CA ASP A 143 -0.94 14.58 8.03
C ASP A 143 -1.98 15.16 9.01
N ASP A 144 -3.24 15.26 8.58
CA ASP A 144 -4.38 15.68 9.40
C ASP A 144 -4.61 14.73 10.59
N ALA A 145 -4.15 13.47 10.49
CA ALA A 145 -4.20 12.45 11.55
C ALA A 145 -2.92 12.36 12.40
N GLY A 146 -1.97 13.30 12.23
CA GLY A 146 -0.70 13.31 12.97
C GLY A 146 0.26 12.20 12.54
N LEU A 147 0.23 11.81 11.26
CA LEU A 147 1.04 10.73 10.69
C LEU A 147 1.77 11.22 9.43
N ILE A 148 2.94 10.63 9.17
CA ILE A 148 3.74 10.84 7.97
C ILE A 148 3.55 9.63 7.06
N LEU A 149 3.02 9.86 5.86
CA LEU A 149 3.01 8.87 4.79
C LEU A 149 4.39 8.81 4.13
N VAL A 150 5.22 7.86 4.56
CA VAL A 150 6.63 7.73 4.15
C VAL A 150 6.74 7.16 2.74
N ASP A 151 6.13 6.01 2.51
CA ASP A 151 5.97 5.39 1.20
C ASP A 151 4.73 4.47 1.20
N PHE A 152 4.26 4.09 0.01
CA PHE A 152 3.21 3.09 -0.13
C PHE A 152 3.28 2.42 -1.49
N LYS A 153 2.68 1.24 -1.55
CA LYS A 153 2.52 0.42 -2.74
C LYS A 153 1.05 0.40 -3.17
N LEU A 154 0.78 0.53 -4.46
CA LEU A 154 -0.50 0.22 -5.09
C LEU A 154 -0.35 -0.85 -6.17
N GLU A 155 -1.41 -1.62 -6.39
CA GLU A 155 -1.55 -2.50 -7.55
C GLU A 155 -2.82 -2.14 -8.31
N PHE A 156 -2.75 -2.20 -9.63
CA PHE A 156 -3.87 -1.86 -10.51
C PHE A 156 -4.24 -3.06 -11.36
N GLY A 157 -5.48 -3.07 -11.81
CA GLY A 157 -5.93 -3.98 -12.85
C GLY A 157 -6.88 -3.30 -13.81
N LEU A 158 -7.22 -4.01 -14.88
CA LEU A 158 -8.18 -3.54 -15.86
C LEU A 158 -9.57 -4.04 -15.51
N TYR A 159 -10.55 -3.15 -15.56
CA TYR A 159 -11.97 -3.49 -15.52
C TYR A 159 -12.64 -2.95 -16.77
N LYS A 160 -13.05 -3.84 -17.68
CA LYS A 160 -13.63 -3.47 -18.98
C LYS A 160 -12.73 -2.51 -19.78
N GLY A 161 -11.41 -2.73 -19.73
CA GLY A 161 -10.39 -1.93 -20.41
C GLY A 161 -9.88 -0.71 -19.62
N GLU A 162 -10.55 -0.31 -18.54
CA GLU A 162 -10.19 0.87 -17.75
C GLU A 162 -9.27 0.53 -16.58
N VAL A 163 -8.30 1.41 -16.27
CA VAL A 163 -7.41 1.26 -15.11
C VAL A 163 -8.17 1.52 -13.82
N VAL A 164 -8.19 0.53 -12.93
CA VAL A 164 -8.86 0.56 -11.62
C VAL A 164 -7.87 0.15 -10.53
N LEU A 165 -7.89 0.89 -9.42
CA LEU A 165 -7.10 0.55 -8.22
C LEU A 165 -7.64 -0.74 -7.59
N GLY A 166 -6.78 -1.75 -7.50
CA GLY A 166 -7.07 -3.08 -6.96
C GLY A 166 -6.44 -3.33 -5.59
N ASP A 167 -6.25 -4.61 -5.27
CA ASP A 167 -5.54 -5.10 -4.08
C ASP A 167 -5.97 -4.43 -2.76
N GLU A 168 -5.04 -3.90 -1.98
CA GLU A 168 -5.33 -3.22 -0.73
C GLU A 168 -4.48 -1.95 -0.53
N PHE A 169 -4.99 -1.04 0.31
CA PHE A 169 -4.16 -0.07 1.01
C PHE A 169 -4.30 -0.31 2.51
N SER A 170 -3.20 -0.68 3.16
CA SER A 170 -3.14 -0.92 4.61
C SER A 170 -1.72 -0.66 5.13
N PRO A 171 -1.50 -0.71 6.46
CA PRO A 171 -0.15 -0.64 7.02
C PRO A 171 0.75 -1.85 6.66
N ASP A 172 0.25 -2.88 5.96
CA ASP A 172 1.11 -3.94 5.38
C ASP A 172 1.93 -3.42 4.18
N GLY A 173 1.28 -2.61 3.34
CA GLY A 173 1.81 -2.09 2.08
C GLY A 173 2.17 -0.61 2.10
N SER A 174 2.09 0.04 3.25
CA SER A 174 2.45 1.45 3.44
C SER A 174 3.32 1.64 4.68
N ARG A 175 4.21 2.63 4.64
CA ARG A 175 4.98 3.08 5.80
C ARG A 175 4.35 4.34 6.39
N LEU A 176 4.05 4.26 7.67
CA LEU A 176 3.34 5.29 8.42
C LEU A 176 4.12 5.57 9.70
N TRP A 177 4.64 6.78 9.85
CA TRP A 177 5.34 7.18 11.06
C TRP A 177 4.53 8.19 11.84
N ASP A 178 4.59 8.13 13.17
CA ASP A 178 4.06 9.18 14.01
C ASP A 178 4.77 10.51 13.72
N LYS A 179 4.01 11.60 13.54
CA LYS A 179 4.57 12.87 13.08
C LYS A 179 5.46 13.56 14.11
N GLU A 180 5.24 13.30 15.40
CA GLU A 180 6.00 13.93 16.48
C GLU A 180 7.21 13.10 16.90
N THR A 181 7.02 11.78 17.00
CA THR A 181 8.02 10.86 17.56
C THR A 181 8.79 10.07 16.50
N LEU A 182 8.31 10.07 15.26
CA LEU A 182 8.80 9.21 14.17
C LEU A 182 8.69 7.70 14.47
N ASP A 183 7.88 7.31 15.46
CA ASP A 183 7.63 5.90 15.74
C ASP A 183 6.98 5.22 14.55
N LYS A 184 7.45 4.01 14.22
CA LYS A 184 6.97 3.25 13.06
C LYS A 184 5.64 2.60 13.43
N MET A 185 4.56 2.91 12.73
CA MET A 185 3.21 2.42 13.02
C MET A 185 2.68 1.46 11.95
N ASP A 186 3.59 0.73 11.30
CA ASP A 186 3.32 -0.12 10.15
C ASP A 186 4.05 -1.48 10.24
N LYS A 187 3.99 -2.27 9.17
CA LYS A 187 4.59 -3.62 9.11
C LYS A 187 6.10 -3.64 9.35
N ASP A 188 6.82 -2.51 9.24
CA ASP A 188 8.22 -2.45 9.65
C ASP A 188 8.41 -2.80 11.14
N ARG A 189 7.40 -2.63 12.00
CA ARG A 189 7.45 -3.15 13.39
C ARG A 189 7.66 -4.66 13.43
N PHE A 190 7.03 -5.39 12.52
CA PHE A 190 7.24 -6.82 12.37
C PHE A 190 8.57 -7.14 11.67
N ARG A 191 8.88 -6.43 10.57
CA ARG A 191 10.13 -6.64 9.81
C ARG A 191 11.39 -6.38 10.63
N GLN A 192 11.32 -5.47 11.61
CA GLN A 192 12.44 -5.03 12.47
C GLN A 192 12.31 -5.53 13.92
N SER A 193 11.34 -6.41 14.21
CA SER A 193 11.13 -7.00 15.54
C SER A 193 10.93 -5.98 16.68
N LEU A 194 10.20 -4.90 16.42
CA LEU A 194 9.86 -3.85 17.39
C LEU A 194 8.66 -4.20 18.29
N GLY A 195 7.93 -5.28 17.98
CA GLY A 195 6.71 -5.68 18.68
C GLY A 195 5.53 -4.70 18.47
N GLY A 196 4.37 -4.99 19.07
CA GLY A 196 3.22 -4.07 19.07
C GLY A 196 2.58 -3.83 17.68
N LEU A 197 2.57 -4.84 16.80
CA LEU A 197 2.11 -4.69 15.41
C LEU A 197 0.64 -4.28 15.34
N ILE A 198 -0.24 -5.00 16.05
CA ILE A 198 -1.68 -4.78 15.94
C ILE A 198 -2.08 -3.52 16.70
N GLU A 199 -1.47 -3.26 17.84
CA GLU A 199 -1.65 -2.04 18.61
C GLU A 199 -1.34 -0.81 17.75
N ALA A 200 -0.26 -0.86 16.96
CA ALA A 200 0.08 0.19 16.01
C ALA A 200 -0.98 0.34 14.90
N TYR A 201 -1.40 -0.77 14.27
CA TYR A 201 -2.40 -0.74 13.20
C TYR A 201 -3.73 -0.18 13.69
N GLU A 202 -4.19 -0.61 14.86
CA GLU A 202 -5.42 -0.11 15.46
C GLU A 202 -5.29 1.36 15.86
N ALA A 203 -4.14 1.80 16.36
CA ALA A 203 -3.89 3.20 16.66
C ALA A 203 -3.99 4.08 15.41
N VAL A 204 -3.40 3.68 14.29
CA VAL A 204 -3.55 4.38 13.00
C VAL A 204 -5.01 4.39 12.57
N ALA A 205 -5.69 3.25 12.61
CA ALA A 205 -7.11 3.15 12.23
C ALA A 205 -8.00 4.10 13.05
N ARG A 206 -7.80 4.15 14.38
CA ARG A 206 -8.52 5.07 15.27
C ARG A 206 -8.22 6.54 14.97
N ARG A 207 -6.96 6.91 14.69
CA ARG A 207 -6.58 8.28 14.29
C ARG A 207 -7.27 8.72 12.99
N LEU A 208 -7.49 7.79 12.06
CA LEU A 208 -8.25 8.02 10.83
C LEU A 208 -9.78 8.06 11.04
N GLY A 209 -10.27 7.73 12.24
CA GLY A 209 -11.71 7.65 12.54
C GLY A 209 -12.38 6.34 12.11
N VAL A 210 -11.60 5.28 11.85
CA VAL A 210 -12.13 3.94 11.56
C VAL A 210 -12.67 3.30 12.83
N LYS A 211 -13.92 2.83 12.79
CA LYS A 211 -14.55 2.08 13.89
C LYS A 211 -14.18 0.60 13.79
N LEU A 212 -13.49 0.09 14.80
CA LEU A 212 -13.01 -1.30 14.83
C LEU A 212 -13.95 -2.25 15.59
N ASP A 213 -14.80 -1.70 16.45
CA ASP A 213 -15.74 -2.41 17.34
C ASP A 213 -17.19 -2.06 17.02
#